data_AF-A0A7Y5R8J6-F1
#
_entry.id   AF-A0A7Y5R8J6-F1
#
_cell.length_a   1.000
_cell.length_b   1.000
_cell.length_c   1.000
_cell.angle_alpha   90.00
_cell.angle_beta   90.00
_cell.angle_gamma   90.00
#
_symmetry.space_group_name_H-M   'P 1'
#
loop_
_entity.id
_entity.type
_entity.pdbx_description
1 polymer ?
#
loop_
_entity_poly.entity_id
_entity_poly.type
_entity_poly.pdbx_seq_one_letter_code
_entity_poly.pdbx_strand_id
1 'polypeptide(L)' 'MKIRKEELHADEQQARHEMAEWTAQRYRTFNDWVAFREGDPMWLLVAKLTGRFFGIAIMVILSPFIAIGLLLAFIAVF' A
#
# COMPACT_ATOMS: atom_id res chain seq x y z
N MET A 1 19.24 -20.54 25.02
CA MET A 1 19.12 -19.33 24.15
C MET A 1 18.08 -19.53 23.02
N LYS A 2 16.92 -20.15 23.31
CA LYS A 2 15.83 -20.37 22.34
C LYS A 2 14.70 -19.34 22.47
N ILE A 3 14.38 -18.94 23.70
CA ILE A 3 13.32 -17.97 24.04
C ILE A 3 13.49 -16.62 23.32
N ARG A 4 14.73 -16.13 23.19
CA ARG A 4 15.01 -14.83 22.53
C ARG A 4 14.78 -14.84 21.01
N LYS A 5 14.79 -16.01 20.35
CA LYS A 5 14.49 -16.11 18.91
C LYS A 5 12.99 -16.19 18.65
N GLU A 6 12.24 -16.81 19.54
CA GLU A 6 10.77 -16.91 19.45
C GLU A 6 10.11 -15.54 19.61
N GLU A 7 10.61 -14.70 20.53
CA GLU A 7 10.14 -13.30 20.67
C GLU A 7 10.49 -12.43 19.44
N LEU A 8 11.70 -12.57 18.88
CA LEU A 8 12.11 -11.82 17.68
C LEU A 8 11.25 -12.17 16.46
N HIS A 9 10.92 -13.45 16.27
CA HIS A 9 10.04 -13.88 15.20
C HIS A 9 8.57 -13.48 15.43
N ALA A 10 8.12 -13.39 16.69
CA ALA A 10 6.80 -12.87 17.04
C ALA A 10 6.70 -11.36 16.75
N ASP A 11 7.71 -10.57 17.12
CA ASP A 11 7.78 -9.14 16.83
C ASP A 11 7.85 -8.86 15.32
N GLU A 12 8.64 -9.63 14.55
CA GLU A 12 8.68 -9.49 13.10
C GLU A 12 7.33 -9.84 12.44
N GLN A 13 6.64 -10.87 12.93
CA GLN A 13 5.31 -11.23 12.42
C GLN A 13 4.27 -10.18 12.79
N GLN A 14 4.34 -9.62 14.00
CA GLN A 14 3.45 -8.56 14.46
C GLN A 14 3.64 -7.27 13.65
N ALA A 15 4.89 -6.85 13.44
CA ALA A 15 5.21 -5.67 12.62
C ALA A 15 4.75 -5.85 11.15
N ARG A 16 4.92 -7.04 10.57
CA ARG A 16 4.40 -7.36 9.23
C ARG A 16 2.88 -7.30 9.17
N HIS A 17 2.20 -7.79 10.21
CA HIS A 17 0.74 -7.78 10.28
C HIS A 17 0.20 -6.36 10.37
N GLU A 18 0.79 -5.53 11.23
CA GLU A 18 0.43 -4.12 11.40
C GLU A 18 0.63 -3.31 10.10
N MET A 19 1.75 -3.51 9.41
CA MET A 19 2.00 -2.88 8.11
C MET A 19 1.00 -3.31 7.04
N ALA A 20 0.66 -4.60 6.99
CA ALA A 20 -0.32 -5.13 6.04
C ALA A 20 -1.71 -4.56 6.32
N GLU A 21 -2.11 -4.50 7.60
CA GLU A 21 -3.41 -3.96 8.02
C GLU A 21 -3.51 -2.46 7.73
N TRP A 22 -2.46 -1.68 8.02
CA TRP A 22 -2.38 -0.27 7.69
C TRP A 22 -2.52 -0.01 6.19
N THR A 23 -1.78 -0.78 5.38
CA THR A 23 -1.83 -0.67 3.91
C THR A 23 -3.22 -1.03 3.39
N ALA A 24 -3.80 -2.12 3.89
CA ALA A 24 -5.14 -2.55 3.51
C ALA A 24 -6.21 -1.53 3.90
N GLN A 25 -6.10 -0.92 5.09
CA GLN A 25 -7.00 0.15 5.51
C GLN A 25 -6.88 1.37 4.59
N ARG A 26 -5.65 1.80 4.26
CA ARG A 26 -5.43 2.94 3.38
C ARG A 26 -5.96 2.71 1.97
N TYR A 27 -5.76 1.50 1.44
CA TYR A 27 -6.28 1.10 0.14
C TYR A 27 -7.81 1.09 0.12
N ARG A 28 -8.45 0.55 1.17
CA ARG A 28 -9.92 0.59 1.32
C ARG A 28 -10.44 2.02 1.36
N THR A 29 -9.87 2.89 2.20
CA THR A 29 -10.27 4.30 2.28
C THR A 29 -10.17 5.01 0.94
N PHE A 30 -9.08 4.78 0.19
CA PHE A 30 -8.92 5.36 -1.14
C PHE A 30 -9.99 4.83 -2.11
N ASN A 31 -10.22 3.52 -2.13
CA ASN A 31 -11.21 2.90 -3.01
C ASN A 31 -12.64 3.38 -2.69
N ASP A 32 -12.97 3.56 -1.40
CA ASP A 32 -14.27 4.09 -0.96
C ASP A 32 -14.47 5.55 -1.34
N TRP A 33 -13.39 6.34 -1.39
CA TRP A 33 -13.42 7.73 -1.80
C TRP A 33 -13.68 7.89 -3.31
N VAL A 34 -13.03 7.05 -4.13
CA VAL A 34 -13.25 7.02 -5.59
C VAL A 34 -14.47 6.20 -6.02
N ALA A 35 -15.17 5.54 -5.09
CA ALA A 35 -16.34 4.73 -5.39
C ALA A 35 -17.49 5.58 -5.94
N PHE A 36 -18.10 5.13 -7.03
CA PHE A 36 -19.29 5.76 -7.61
C PHE A 36 -20.50 5.47 -6.72
N ARG A 37 -21.29 6.50 -6.42
CA ARG A 37 -22.52 6.39 -5.61
C ARG A 37 -23.71 6.86 -6.43
N GLU A 38 -24.86 6.24 -6.18
CA GLU A 38 -26.12 6.66 -6.77
C GLU A 38 -26.49 8.06 -6.26
N GLY A 39 -26.69 9.00 -7.18
CA GLY A 39 -26.94 10.41 -6.87
C GLY A 39 -25.74 11.35 -6.99
N ASP A 40 -24.54 10.84 -7.33
CA ASP A 40 -23.40 11.72 -7.61
C ASP A 40 -23.64 12.57 -8.88
N PRO A 41 -23.43 13.90 -8.83
CA PRO A 41 -23.50 14.73 -10.02
C PRO A 41 -22.38 14.38 -11.01
N MET A 42 -22.62 14.61 -12.31
CA MET A 42 -21.74 14.14 -13.38
C MET A 42 -20.28 14.61 -13.27
N TRP A 43 -20.04 15.81 -12.70
CA TRP A 43 -18.68 16.31 -12.46
C TRP A 43 -17.92 15.46 -11.43
N LEU A 44 -18.62 14.95 -10.40
CA LEU A 44 -18.05 14.12 -9.34
C LEU A 44 -17.66 12.75 -9.88
N LEU A 45 -18.42 12.23 -10.85
CA LEU A 45 -18.06 11.00 -11.56
C LEU A 45 -16.74 11.16 -12.33
N VAL A 46 -16.55 12.28 -13.04
CA VAL A 46 -15.31 12.56 -13.76
C VAL A 46 -14.13 12.67 -12.77
N ALA A 47 -14.30 13.39 -11.66
CA ALA A 47 -13.27 13.53 -10.63
C ALA A 47 -12.89 12.20 -9.96
N LYS A 48 -13.87 11.33 -9.69
CA LYS A 48 -13.64 9.99 -9.14
C LYS A 48 -12.92 9.08 -10.15
N LEU A 49 -13.32 9.16 -11.42
CA LEU A 49 -12.68 8.38 -12.49
C LEU A 49 -11.21 8.80 -12.69
N THR A 50 -10.93 10.10 -12.72
CA THR A 50 -9.55 10.60 -12.82
C THR A 50 -8.75 10.25 -11.57
N GLY A 51 -9.31 10.40 -10.37
CA GLY A 51 -8.67 9.98 -9.13
C GLY A 51 -8.29 8.49 -9.14
N ARG A 52 -9.17 7.64 -9.64
CA ARG A 52 -8.92 6.19 -9.77
C ARG A 52 -7.80 5.90 -10.78
N PHE A 53 -7.80 6.58 -11.91
CA PHE A 53 -6.74 6.47 -12.92
C PHE A 53 -5.38 6.92 -12.38
N PHE A 54 -5.33 8.05 -11.66
CA PHE A 54 -4.12 8.53 -11.00
C PHE A 54 -3.61 7.55 -9.93
N GLY A 55 -4.50 6.98 -9.12
CA GLY A 55 -4.10 5.97 -8.11
C GLY A 55 -3.42 4.76 -8.75
N ILE A 56 -3.99 4.23 -9.83
CA ILE A 56 -3.39 3.12 -10.59
C ILE A 56 -2.07 3.54 -11.24
N ALA A 57 -2.02 4.71 -11.89
CA ALA A 57 -0.82 5.22 -12.53
C ALA A 57 0.33 5.38 -11.52
N ILE A 58 0.05 5.94 -10.34
CA ILE A 58 1.04 6.09 -9.27
C ILE A 58 1.53 4.71 -8.81
N MET A 59 0.64 3.72 -8.59
CA MET A 59 1.06 2.36 -8.22
C MET A 59 1.94 1.71 -9.29
N VAL A 60 1.59 1.86 -10.57
CA VAL A 60 2.36 1.29 -11.69
C VAL A 60 3.71 1.99 -11.83
N ILE A 61 3.77 3.31 -11.69
CA ILE A 61 5.01 4.08 -11.79
C ILE A 61 5.92 3.78 -10.59
N LEU A 62 5.39 3.77 -9.36
CA LEU A 62 6.20 3.49 -8.17
C LEU A 62 6.70 2.04 -8.11
N SER A 63 5.97 1.06 -8.68
CA SER A 63 6.35 -0.35 -8.65
C SER A 63 7.81 -0.62 -9.04
N PRO A 64 8.31 -0.18 -10.23
CA PRO A 64 9.71 -0.36 -10.60
C PRO A 64 10.67 0.41 -9.69
N PHE A 65 10.33 1.61 -9.22
CA PHE A 65 11.20 2.37 -8.31
C PHE A 65 11.34 1.70 -6.94
N ILE A 66 10.26 1.13 -6.41
CA ILE A 66 10.29 0.38 -5.15
C ILE A 66 11.15 -0.86 -5.33
N ALA A 67 10.99 -1.61 -6.42
CA ALA A 67 11.80 -2.79 -6.71
C ALA A 67 13.29 -2.46 -6.85
N ILE A 68 13.64 -1.40 -7.59
CA ILE A 68 15.02 -0.93 -7.74
C ILE A 68 15.58 -0.43 -6.39
N GLY A 69 14.80 0.32 -5.62
CA GLY A 69 15.20 0.80 -4.30
C GLY A 69 15.47 -0.34 -3.33
N LEU A 70 14.62 -1.39 -3.32
CA LEU A 70 14.83 -2.61 -2.55
C LEU A 70 16.09 -3.36 -3.02
N LEU A 71 16.28 -3.50 -4.33
CA LEU A 71 17.47 -4.13 -4.90
C LEU A 71 18.75 -3.43 -4.42
N LEU A 72 18.79 -2.09 -4.50
CA LEU A 72 19.91 -1.29 -4.03
C LEU A 72 20.11 -1.42 -2.51
N ALA A 73 19.04 -1.45 -1.72
CA ALA A 73 19.13 -1.66 -0.27
C ALA A 73 19.73 -3.04 0.08
N PHE A 74 19.32 -4.10 -0.64
CA PHE A 74 19.92 -5.42 -0.48
C PHE A 74 21.40 -5.44 -0.87
N ILE A 75 21.78 -4.78 -1.98
CA ILE A 75 23.18 -4.66 -2.41
C ILE A 75 24.01 -3.86 -1.40
N ALA A 76 23.46 -2.80 -0.79
CA ALA A 76 24.18 -1.92 0.13
C ALA A 76 24.41 -2.53 1.52
N VAL A 77 23.56 -3.47 1.93
CA VAL A 77 23.68 -4.19 3.22
C VAL A 77 24.61 -5.41 3.12
N PHE A 78 24.79 -5.94 1.92
CA PHE A 78 25.73 -7.04 1.64
C PHE A 78 27.15 -6.54 1.37
#